data_AF-A0A6B3HF49-F1
#
_entry.id   AF-A0A6B3HF49-F1
#
_cell.length_a   1.000
_cell.length_b   1.000
_cell.length_c   1.000
_cell.angle_alpha   90.00
_cell.angle_beta   90.00
_cell.angle_gamma   90.00
#
_symmetry.space_group_name_H-M   'P 1'
#
loop_
_entity.id
_entity.type
_entity.pdbx_description
1 polymer ?
#
loop_
_entity_poly.entity_id
_entity_poly.type
_entity_poly.pdbx_seq_one_letter_code
_entity_poly.pdbx_strand_id
1 'polypeptide(L)'
;VDEVMALWRARGSRVKRLPVSHAFHSPHMEEILDEFRQVAEGLTFHAPRIPVVSNVTGVLGTAEDLASPEYWARHIREAVRFMDGVRHLAERGVTEWLELGPDGVLTALVRECLDEERTGALAPALRRGRPEDVVFASALAQLALRGAPVRWDTVFPGARRVDLPGYAFQHRRYWLDAPATVGDAAGFGLAAAGHPLLGASVALADRDEHVLTGRLSRHSH
;
A
#
# COMPACT_ATOMS: atom_id res chain seq x y z
N VAL A 1 12.37 -31.43 26.56
CA VAL A 1 11.22 -30.93 25.77
C VAL A 1 9.90 -31.52 26.25
N ASP A 2 9.79 -32.85 26.42
CA ASP A 2 8.54 -33.50 26.84
C ASP A 2 7.97 -32.99 28.17
N GLU A 3 8.81 -32.82 29.18
CA GLU A 3 8.40 -32.28 30.48
C GLU A 3 7.84 -30.86 30.37
N VAL A 4 8.50 -29.99 29.60
CA VAL A 4 8.05 -28.61 29.35
C VAL A 4 6.71 -28.61 28.59
N MET A 5 6.54 -29.51 27.62
CA MET A 5 5.27 -29.66 26.91
C MET A 5 4.15 -30.11 27.85
N ALA A 6 4.40 -31.06 28.74
CA ALA A 6 3.43 -31.53 29.73
C ALA A 6 3.05 -30.42 30.71
N LEU A 7 4.03 -29.65 31.20
CA LEU A 7 3.81 -28.50 32.07
C LEU A 7 2.86 -27.48 31.45
N TRP A 8 3.09 -27.09 30.19
CA TRP A 8 2.24 -26.09 29.51
C TRP A 8 0.84 -26.63 29.18
N ARG A 9 0.71 -27.91 28.85
CA ARG A 9 -0.61 -28.54 28.68
C ARG A 9 -1.40 -28.55 29.99
N ALA A 10 -0.75 -28.87 31.11
CA ALA A 10 -1.38 -28.83 32.43
C ALA A 10 -1.85 -27.42 32.81
N ARG A 11 -1.20 -26.37 32.28
CA ARG A 11 -1.60 -24.96 32.40
C ARG A 11 -2.68 -24.53 31.39
N GLY A 12 -3.27 -25.46 30.64
CA GLY A 12 -4.33 -25.18 29.66
C GLY A 12 -3.84 -24.55 28.35
N SER A 13 -2.53 -24.48 28.12
CA SER A 13 -1.98 -23.91 26.89
C SER A 13 -2.00 -24.94 25.75
N ARG A 14 -2.22 -24.47 24.53
CA ARG A 14 -2.09 -25.29 23.33
C ARG A 14 -0.60 -25.55 23.07
N VAL A 15 -0.21 -26.82 23.05
CA VAL A 15 1.17 -27.25 22.81
C VAL A 15 1.23 -28.22 21.64
N LYS A 16 2.09 -27.94 20.66
CA LYS A 16 2.33 -28.80 19.49
C LYS A 16 3.81 -29.15 19.40
N ARG A 17 4.12 -30.45 19.25
CA ARG A 17 5.47 -30.89 18.89
C ARG A 17 5.67 -30.63 17.40
N LEU A 18 6.81 -30.04 17.05
CA LEU A 18 7.17 -29.84 15.66
C LEU A 18 7.80 -31.12 15.10
N PRO A 19 7.34 -31.64 13.95
CA PRO A 19 7.96 -32.78 13.29
C PRO A 19 9.19 -32.29 12.53
N VAL A 20 10.31 -32.17 13.25
CA VAL A 20 11.61 -31.77 12.70
C VAL A 20 12.61 -32.89 12.87
N SER A 21 13.54 -33.02 11.93
CA SER A 21 14.62 -34.01 12.02
C SER A 21 15.69 -33.65 13.04
N HIS A 22 15.87 -32.35 13.32
CA HIS A 22 16.89 -31.83 14.21
C HIS A 22 16.35 -30.68 15.07
N ALA A 23 16.97 -30.48 16.23
CA ALA A 23 16.69 -29.36 17.12
C ALA A 23 17.49 -28.12 16.68
N PHE A 24 17.07 -27.50 15.57
CA PHE A 24 17.66 -26.25 15.08
C PHE A 24 17.61 -25.15 16.16
N HIS A 25 18.54 -24.19 16.08
CA HIS A 25 18.62 -23.07 17.02
C HIS A 25 18.79 -23.50 18.50
N SER A 26 19.49 -24.61 18.72
CA SER A 26 19.74 -25.18 20.04
C SER A 26 21.20 -25.66 20.18
N PRO A 27 21.68 -25.98 21.40
CA PRO A 27 23.01 -26.56 21.61
C PRO A 27 23.31 -27.79 20.75
N HIS A 28 22.30 -28.54 20.31
CA HIS A 28 22.49 -29.68 19.40
C HIS A 28 23.10 -29.31 18.05
N MET A 29 23.12 -28.02 17.68
CA MET A 29 23.77 -27.57 16.46
C MET A 29 25.28 -27.44 16.59
N GLU A 30 25.83 -27.43 17.81
CA GLU A 30 27.27 -27.24 18.07
C GLU A 30 28.14 -28.26 17.34
N GLU A 31 27.68 -29.50 17.23
CA GLU A 31 28.39 -30.60 16.57
C GLU A 31 28.65 -30.37 15.08
N ILE A 32 27.85 -29.53 14.42
CA ILE A 32 27.96 -29.30 12.97
C ILE A 32 28.50 -27.91 12.60
N LEU A 33 28.75 -27.03 13.57
CA LEU A 33 29.06 -25.62 13.26
C LEU A 33 30.38 -25.46 12.51
N ASP A 34 31.37 -26.29 12.84
CA ASP A 34 32.68 -26.22 12.18
C ASP A 34 32.61 -26.71 10.73
N GLU A 35 31.94 -27.83 10.48
CA GLU A 35 31.69 -28.33 9.11
C GLU A 35 30.85 -27.33 8.30
N PHE A 36 29.79 -26.77 8.91
CA PHE A 36 28.96 -25.77 8.27
C PHE A 36 29.76 -24.51 7.91
N ARG A 37 30.63 -24.04 8.81
CA ARG A 37 31.50 -22.89 8.55
C ARG A 37 32.45 -23.17 7.40
N GLN A 38 33.08 -24.34 7.38
CA GLN A 38 33.99 -24.74 6.30
C GLN A 38 33.30 -24.74 4.93
N VAL A 39 32.05 -25.22 4.86
CA VAL A 39 31.25 -25.16 3.63
C VAL A 39 30.94 -23.71 3.25
N ALA A 40 30.54 -22.90 4.22
CA ALA A 40 30.20 -21.49 3.99
C ALA A 40 31.43 -20.67 3.54
N GLU A 41 32.62 -20.93 4.08
CA GLU A 41 33.89 -20.31 3.65
C GLU A 41 34.21 -20.58 2.17
N GLY A 42 33.75 -21.70 1.63
CA GLY A 42 33.88 -22.03 0.21
C GLY A 42 32.96 -21.22 -0.72
N LEU A 43 32.03 -20.44 -0.18
CA LEU A 43 31.07 -19.64 -0.95
C LEU A 43 31.62 -18.24 -1.22
N THR A 44 31.28 -17.70 -2.40
CA THR A 44 31.51 -16.27 -2.69
C THR A 44 30.30 -15.46 -2.22
N PHE A 45 30.50 -14.64 -1.20
CA PHE A 45 29.47 -13.72 -0.72
C PHE A 45 29.50 -12.40 -1.48
N HIS A 46 28.32 -11.80 -1.63
CA HIS A 46 28.15 -10.47 -2.20
C HIS A 46 27.32 -9.61 -1.25
N ALA A 47 27.63 -8.31 -1.20
CA ALA A 47 26.84 -7.36 -0.45
C ALA A 47 25.36 -7.40 -0.91
N PRO A 48 24.40 -7.44 0.02
CA PRO A 48 23.00 -7.53 -0.32
C PRO A 48 22.53 -6.26 -1.03
N ARG A 49 21.87 -6.44 -2.19
CA ARG A 49 21.26 -5.33 -2.96
C ARG A 49 19.92 -4.88 -2.40
N ILE A 50 19.24 -5.78 -1.68
CA ILE A 50 17.98 -5.52 -0.98
C ILE A 50 18.32 -5.55 0.51
N PRO A 51 17.93 -4.54 1.31
CA PRO A 51 18.18 -4.54 2.75
C PRO A 51 17.59 -5.81 3.40
N VAL A 52 18.37 -6.46 4.27
CA VAL A 52 17.98 -7.67 4.96
C VAL A 52 17.95 -7.40 6.46
N VAL A 53 16.84 -7.70 7.12
CA VAL A 53 16.78 -7.75 8.58
C VAL A 53 17.31 -9.09 9.04
N SER A 54 18.32 -9.07 9.91
CA SER A 54 18.90 -10.28 10.45
C SER A 54 17.95 -10.93 11.44
N ASN A 55 17.70 -12.22 11.26
CA ASN A 55 16.97 -13.04 12.23
C ASN A 55 17.79 -13.36 13.50
N VAL A 56 19.07 -13.00 13.54
CA VAL A 56 19.92 -13.16 14.73
C VAL A 56 19.88 -11.89 15.60
N THR A 57 19.90 -10.70 14.98
CA THR A 57 19.92 -9.44 15.72
C THR A 57 18.55 -8.75 15.81
N GLY A 58 17.60 -9.09 14.93
CA GLY A 58 16.28 -8.47 14.86
C GLY A 58 16.28 -7.07 14.24
N VAL A 59 17.39 -6.63 13.65
CA VAL A 59 17.56 -5.31 13.03
C VAL A 59 18.20 -5.46 11.64
N LEU A 60 18.31 -4.38 10.87
CA LEU A 60 19.05 -4.38 9.60
C LEU A 60 20.46 -4.96 9.78
N GLY A 61 20.77 -5.99 8.99
CA GLY A 61 22.10 -6.58 8.93
C GLY A 61 23.06 -5.71 8.13
N THR A 62 24.34 -5.76 8.49
CA THR A 62 25.40 -5.11 7.72
C THR A 62 25.81 -5.99 6.53
N ALA A 63 26.46 -5.40 5.53
CA ALA A 63 26.97 -6.18 4.40
C ALA A 63 28.07 -7.15 4.89
N GLU A 64 28.87 -6.71 5.85
CA GLU A 64 29.94 -7.48 6.49
C GLU A 64 29.38 -8.69 7.23
N ASP A 65 28.32 -8.51 8.03
CA ASP A 65 27.65 -9.61 8.72
C ASP A 65 27.09 -10.62 7.72
N LEU A 66 26.30 -10.17 6.74
CA LEU A 66 25.58 -11.06 5.84
C LEU A 66 26.50 -11.77 4.83
N ALA A 67 27.68 -11.20 4.59
CA ALA A 67 28.73 -11.77 3.76
C ALA A 67 29.78 -12.58 4.57
N SER A 68 29.50 -12.92 5.83
CA SER A 68 30.41 -13.69 6.69
C SER A 68 29.92 -15.14 6.90
N PRO A 69 30.78 -16.16 6.72
CA PRO A 69 30.50 -17.54 7.14
C PRO A 69 30.09 -17.66 8.61
N GLU A 70 30.73 -16.90 9.50
CA GLU A 70 30.47 -16.91 10.94
C GLU A 70 29.06 -16.46 11.27
N TYR A 71 28.52 -15.48 10.54
CA TYR A 71 27.13 -15.07 10.70
C TYR A 71 26.16 -16.22 10.41
N TRP A 72 26.40 -17.00 9.36
CA TRP A 72 25.51 -18.10 8.98
C TRP A 72 25.63 -19.28 9.95
N ALA A 73 26.83 -19.59 10.43
CA ALA A 73 27.04 -20.57 11.50
C ALA A 73 26.33 -20.14 12.80
N ARG A 74 26.39 -18.85 13.14
CA ARG A 74 25.65 -18.27 14.26
C ARG A 74 24.13 -18.39 14.07
N HIS A 75 23.63 -18.11 12.86
CA HIS A 75 22.20 -18.12 12.57
C HIS A 75 21.57 -19.50 12.74
N ILE A 76 22.25 -20.59 12.35
CA ILE A 76 21.71 -21.95 12.56
C ILE A 76 21.69 -22.37 14.03
N ARG A 77 22.50 -21.73 14.89
CA ARG A 77 22.68 -22.05 16.32
C ARG A 77 21.85 -21.17 17.26
N GLU A 78 21.73 -19.88 16.96
CA GLU A 78 21.08 -18.89 17.81
C GLU A 78 19.58 -18.79 17.54
N ALA A 79 18.84 -18.24 18.51
CA ALA A 79 17.39 -18.08 18.42
C ALA A 79 17.00 -17.10 17.31
N VAL A 80 15.91 -17.42 16.60
CA VAL A 80 15.33 -16.56 15.56
C VAL A 80 14.52 -15.42 16.18
N ARG A 81 15.00 -14.19 16.03
CA ARG A 81 14.38 -12.94 16.50
C ARG A 81 13.35 -12.39 15.51
N PHE A 82 12.42 -13.23 15.09
CA PHE A 82 11.42 -12.90 14.04
C PHE A 82 10.55 -11.69 14.42
N MET A 83 9.98 -11.69 15.63
CA MET A 83 9.11 -10.60 16.10
C MET A 83 9.85 -9.25 16.15
N ASP A 84 11.11 -9.26 16.61
CA ASP A 84 11.93 -8.05 16.66
C ASP A 84 12.16 -7.52 15.24
N GLY A 85 12.44 -8.40 14.28
CA GLY A 85 12.61 -8.01 12.88
C GLY A 85 11.34 -7.42 12.25
N VAL A 86 10.17 -8.02 12.51
CA VAL A 86 8.88 -7.49 12.04
C VAL A 86 8.61 -6.11 12.65
N ARG A 87 8.82 -5.94 13.96
CA ARG A 87 8.63 -4.65 14.62
C ARG A 87 9.61 -3.59 14.13
N HIS A 88 10.87 -3.96 13.90
CA HIS A 88 11.90 -3.08 13.35
C HIS A 88 11.51 -2.50 11.97
N LEU A 89 10.90 -3.33 11.11
CA LEU A 89 10.39 -2.93 9.81
C LEU A 89 9.15 -2.05 9.94
N ALA A 90 8.21 -2.41 10.81
CA ALA A 90 6.99 -1.63 11.05
C ALA A 90 7.30 -0.23 11.60
N GLU A 91 8.26 -0.11 12.51
CA GLU A 91 8.76 1.19 13.03
C GLU A 91 9.36 2.07 11.93
N ARG A 92 9.80 1.48 10.82
CA ARG A 92 10.30 2.18 9.62
C ARG A 92 9.22 2.42 8.57
N GLY A 93 7.97 2.15 8.89
CA GLY A 93 6.82 2.42 8.02
C GLY A 93 6.57 1.35 6.95
N VAL A 94 7.11 0.14 7.10
CA VAL A 94 6.74 -0.97 6.21
C VAL A 94 5.29 -1.37 6.47
N THR A 95 4.46 -1.32 5.42
CA THR A 95 3.03 -1.64 5.47
C THR A 95 2.64 -2.79 4.54
N GLU A 96 3.49 -3.19 3.61
CA GLU A 96 3.23 -4.27 2.66
C GLU A 96 4.13 -5.48 2.93
N TRP A 97 3.52 -6.63 3.20
CA TRP A 97 4.22 -7.86 3.56
C TRP A 97 3.84 -8.98 2.61
N LEU A 98 4.85 -9.57 1.96
CA LEU A 98 4.70 -10.70 1.06
C LEU A 98 5.45 -11.91 1.63
N GLU A 99 4.74 -12.99 1.94
CA GLU A 99 5.36 -14.25 2.32
C GLU A 99 5.66 -15.08 1.07
N LEU A 100 6.96 -15.32 0.83
CA LEU A 100 7.43 -16.24 -0.21
C LEU A 100 7.64 -17.61 0.41
N GLY A 101 6.62 -18.45 0.32
CA GLY A 101 6.64 -19.80 0.87
C GLY A 101 5.47 -20.62 0.36
N PRO A 102 5.44 -21.94 0.65
CA PRO A 102 4.40 -22.86 0.16
C PRO A 102 3.04 -22.71 0.86
N ASP A 103 2.95 -21.84 1.88
CA ASP A 103 1.75 -21.58 2.67
C ASP A 103 1.80 -20.16 3.28
N GLY A 104 0.82 -19.82 4.12
CA GLY A 104 0.72 -18.51 4.79
C GLY A 104 1.05 -18.52 6.29
N VAL A 105 2.07 -19.26 6.72
CA VAL A 105 2.39 -19.41 8.16
C VAL A 105 2.99 -18.12 8.72
N LEU A 106 3.99 -17.56 8.04
CA LEU A 106 4.66 -16.33 8.49
C LEU A 106 3.71 -15.14 8.41
N THR A 107 2.81 -15.10 7.45
CA THR A 107 1.75 -14.09 7.28
C THR A 107 0.90 -14.00 8.55
N ALA A 108 0.54 -15.14 9.14
CA ALA A 108 -0.19 -15.18 10.40
C ALA A 108 0.67 -14.67 11.57
N LEU A 109 1.95 -15.06 11.64
CA LEU A 109 2.87 -14.59 12.68
C LEU A 109 3.16 -13.09 12.59
N VAL A 110 3.32 -12.53 11.38
CA VAL A 110 3.48 -11.09 11.16
C VAL A 110 2.28 -10.35 11.73
N ARG A 111 1.05 -10.83 11.47
CA ARG A 111 -0.17 -10.25 12.03
C ARG A 111 -0.14 -10.21 13.56
N GLU A 112 0.36 -11.26 14.21
CA GLU A 112 0.47 -11.32 15.68
C GLU A 112 1.57 -10.40 16.24
N CYS A 113 2.54 -10.00 15.42
CA CYS A 113 3.64 -9.11 15.83
C CYS A 113 3.26 -7.62 15.76
N LEU A 114 2.20 -7.28 15.02
CA LEU A 114 1.81 -5.92 14.66
C LEU A 114 0.53 -5.49 15.36
N ASP A 115 0.42 -4.20 15.69
CA ASP A 115 -0.84 -3.59 16.09
C ASP A 115 -1.77 -3.41 14.87
N GLU A 116 -3.09 -3.36 15.08
CA GLU A 116 -4.08 -3.27 13.99
C GLU A 116 -3.80 -2.08 13.05
N GLU A 117 -3.38 -0.94 13.61
CA GLU A 117 -3.05 0.28 12.88
C GLU A 117 -1.82 0.13 11.96
N ARG A 118 -0.94 -0.84 12.24
CA ARG A 118 0.36 -1.03 11.56
C ARG A 118 0.41 -2.26 10.65
N THR A 119 -0.68 -3.03 10.59
CA THR A 119 -0.70 -4.34 9.91
C THR A 119 -0.60 -4.24 8.38
N GLY A 120 -1.18 -3.19 7.79
CA GLY A 120 -1.18 -2.97 6.33
C GLY A 120 -1.64 -4.20 5.53
N ALA A 121 -1.01 -4.49 4.39
CA ALA A 121 -1.31 -5.65 3.55
C ALA A 121 -0.44 -6.86 3.92
N LEU A 122 -1.09 -8.00 4.16
CA LEU A 122 -0.43 -9.27 4.47
C LEU A 122 -0.83 -10.32 3.43
N ALA A 123 0.09 -10.67 2.53
CA ALA A 123 -0.19 -11.54 1.40
C ALA A 123 0.76 -12.74 1.36
N PRO A 124 0.27 -13.99 1.46
CA PRO A 124 1.07 -15.15 1.10
C PRO A 124 1.08 -15.34 -0.42
N ALA A 125 2.25 -15.64 -0.99
CA ALA A 125 2.39 -15.89 -2.42
C ALA A 125 1.77 -17.23 -2.85
N LEU A 126 1.78 -18.23 -1.97
CA LEU A 126 1.15 -19.54 -2.18
C LEU A 126 0.34 -19.95 -0.95
N ARG A 127 -0.61 -20.86 -1.16
CA ARG A 127 -1.41 -21.43 -0.07
C ARG A 127 -1.74 -22.88 -0.35
N ARG A 128 -1.49 -23.76 0.62
CA ARG A 128 -1.74 -25.20 0.45
C ARG A 128 -3.21 -25.46 0.11
N GLY A 129 -3.44 -26.30 -0.90
CA GLY A 129 -4.78 -26.68 -1.35
C GLY A 129 -5.51 -25.59 -2.15
N ARG A 130 -4.81 -24.56 -2.64
CA ARG A 130 -5.35 -23.52 -3.51
C ARG A 130 -4.55 -23.46 -4.82
N PRO A 131 -5.17 -23.09 -5.95
CA PRO A 131 -4.45 -22.87 -7.21
C PRO A 131 -3.40 -21.76 -7.06
N GLU A 132 -2.16 -22.05 -7.44
CA GLU A 132 -1.01 -21.16 -7.24
C GLU A 132 -1.17 -19.83 -7.99
N ASP A 133 -1.63 -19.90 -9.23
CA ASP A 133 -1.91 -18.75 -10.10
C ASP A 133 -2.92 -17.78 -9.48
N VAL A 134 -4.00 -18.32 -8.90
CA VAL A 134 -5.03 -17.51 -8.24
C VAL A 134 -4.50 -16.85 -6.97
N VAL A 135 -3.74 -17.59 -6.13
CA VAL A 135 -3.19 -17.04 -4.89
C VAL A 135 -2.15 -15.97 -5.19
N PHE A 136 -1.25 -16.23 -6.14
CA PHE A 136 -0.21 -15.29 -6.53
C PHE A 136 -0.79 -14.03 -7.17
N ALA A 137 -1.74 -14.16 -8.11
CA ALA A 137 -2.43 -13.00 -8.69
C ALA A 137 -3.19 -12.19 -7.63
N SER A 138 -3.81 -12.86 -6.66
CA SER A 138 -4.49 -12.20 -5.54
C SER A 138 -3.50 -11.45 -4.64
N ALA A 139 -2.32 -12.01 -4.36
CA ALA A 139 -1.26 -11.36 -3.60
C ALA A 139 -0.76 -10.09 -4.31
N LEU A 140 -0.47 -10.19 -5.62
CA LEU A 140 -0.09 -9.02 -6.44
C LEU A 140 -1.18 -7.95 -6.44
N ALA A 141 -2.45 -8.33 -6.58
CA ALA A 141 -3.56 -7.39 -6.55
C ALA A 141 -3.67 -6.66 -5.20
N GLN A 142 -3.53 -7.38 -4.08
CA GLN A 142 -3.57 -6.79 -2.74
C GLN A 142 -2.45 -5.74 -2.54
N LEU A 143 -1.24 -6.06 -2.98
CA LEU A 143 -0.11 -5.15 -2.91
C LEU A 143 -0.30 -3.94 -3.85
N ALA A 144 -0.77 -4.17 -5.08
CA ALA A 144 -1.02 -3.12 -6.07
C ALA A 144 -2.09 -2.12 -5.60
N LEU A 145 -3.17 -2.59 -4.96
CA LEU A 145 -4.22 -1.74 -4.38
C LEU A 145 -3.69 -0.81 -3.27
N ARG A 146 -2.51 -1.11 -2.72
CA ARG A 146 -1.82 -0.29 -1.73
C ARG A 146 -0.70 0.57 -2.30
N GLY A 147 -0.53 0.56 -3.62
CA GLY A 147 0.42 1.41 -4.32
C GLY A 147 1.76 0.74 -4.60
N ALA A 148 1.92 -0.55 -4.29
CA ALA A 148 3.11 -1.28 -4.68
C ALA A 148 3.24 -1.30 -6.22
N PRO A 149 4.39 -0.92 -6.79
CA PRO A 149 4.57 -0.87 -8.23
C PRO A 149 4.67 -2.29 -8.79
N VAL A 150 3.63 -2.75 -9.48
CA VAL A 150 3.62 -4.03 -10.20
C VAL A 150 3.97 -3.80 -11.67
N ARG A 151 5.02 -4.50 -12.13
CA ARG A 151 5.41 -4.53 -13.54
C ARG A 151 4.55 -5.51 -14.33
N TRP A 152 3.37 -5.07 -14.74
CA TRP A 152 2.41 -5.90 -15.47
C TRP A 152 2.93 -6.41 -16.82
N ASP A 153 3.87 -5.70 -17.45
CA ASP A 153 4.59 -6.13 -18.65
C ASP A 153 5.38 -7.44 -18.45
N THR A 154 5.85 -7.67 -17.22
CA THR A 154 6.63 -8.86 -16.86
C THR A 154 5.70 -10.03 -16.52
N VAL A 155 4.51 -9.74 -16.00
CA VAL A 155 3.47 -10.74 -15.70
C VAL A 155 2.81 -11.24 -16.99
N PHE A 156 2.61 -10.35 -17.96
CA PHE A 156 1.93 -10.67 -19.23
C PHE A 156 2.85 -10.36 -20.44
N PRO A 157 3.95 -11.11 -20.61
CA PRO A 157 4.87 -10.88 -21.72
C PRO A 157 4.18 -11.12 -23.07
N GLY A 158 4.29 -10.16 -23.99
CA GLY A 158 3.69 -10.25 -25.32
C GLY A 158 2.17 -10.08 -25.36
N ALA A 159 1.52 -9.75 -24.25
CA ALA A 159 0.10 -9.44 -24.23
C ALA A 159 -0.22 -8.16 -24.99
N ARG A 160 -1.43 -8.08 -25.52
CA ARG A 160 -1.94 -6.90 -26.22
C ARG A 160 -2.86 -6.11 -25.30
N ARG A 161 -2.73 -4.78 -25.32
CA ARG A 161 -3.72 -3.90 -24.68
C ARG A 161 -5.02 -3.98 -25.48
N VAL A 162 -6.13 -4.05 -24.76
CA VAL A 162 -7.49 -4.05 -25.32
C VAL A 162 -8.24 -2.85 -24.77
N ASP A 163 -9.17 -2.31 -25.56
CA ASP A 163 -10.03 -1.23 -25.09
C ASP A 163 -10.96 -1.75 -23.99
N LEU A 164 -11.01 -1.00 -22.89
CA LEU A 164 -11.91 -1.24 -21.77
C LEU A 164 -12.95 -0.11 -21.71
N PRO A 165 -14.11 -0.34 -21.06
CA PRO A 165 -15.05 0.73 -20.79
C PRO A 165 -14.35 1.93 -20.15
N GLY A 166 -14.74 3.14 -20.57
CA GLY A 166 -14.23 4.38 -20.00
C GLY A 166 -14.53 4.50 -18.51
N TYR A 167 -13.83 5.42 -17.84
CA TYR A 167 -14.03 5.68 -16.41
C TYR A 167 -15.50 6.04 -16.12
N ALA A 168 -16.11 5.32 -15.17
CA ALA A 168 -17.48 5.57 -14.74
C ALA A 168 -17.54 6.79 -13.80
N PHE A 169 -17.50 7.99 -14.38
CA PHE A 169 -17.62 9.23 -13.64
C PHE A 169 -18.90 9.27 -12.79
N GLN A 170 -18.75 9.69 -11.52
CA GLN A 170 -19.88 9.95 -10.64
C GLN A 170 -20.45 11.34 -10.95
N HIS A 171 -21.38 11.40 -11.89
CA HIS A 171 -21.90 12.66 -12.41
C HIS A 171 -22.73 13.42 -11.37
N ARG A 172 -22.48 14.72 -11.27
CA ARG A 172 -23.38 15.69 -10.64
C ARG A 172 -23.61 16.83 -11.63
N ARG A 173 -24.81 17.40 -11.61
CA ARG A 173 -25.11 18.59 -12.41
C ARG A 173 -24.40 19.78 -11.76
N TYR A 174 -23.46 20.37 -12.48
CA TYR A 174 -22.85 21.64 -12.15
C TYR A 174 -23.32 22.66 -13.17
N TRP A 175 -24.28 23.50 -12.79
CA TRP A 175 -24.81 24.57 -13.61
C TRP A 175 -24.96 25.83 -12.78
N LEU A 176 -24.65 26.99 -13.36
CA LEU A 176 -24.88 28.27 -12.71
C LEU A 176 -26.35 28.65 -12.91
N ASP A 177 -27.17 28.44 -11.89
CA ASP A 177 -28.54 28.94 -11.86
C ASP A 177 -28.50 30.40 -11.34
N ALA A 178 -27.98 31.31 -12.17
CA ALA A 178 -28.08 32.73 -11.89
C ALA A 178 -29.53 33.16 -12.11
N PRO A 179 -30.19 33.86 -11.15
CA PRO A 179 -31.43 34.55 -11.47
C PRO A 179 -31.15 35.45 -12.67
N ALA A 180 -32.08 35.49 -13.63
CA ALA A 180 -32.03 36.51 -14.65
C ALA A 180 -32.07 37.85 -13.93
N THR A 181 -30.90 38.47 -13.72
CA THR A 181 -30.84 39.86 -13.33
C THR A 181 -31.55 40.58 -14.46
N VAL A 182 -32.75 41.09 -14.16
CA VAL A 182 -33.26 42.23 -14.91
C VAL A 182 -32.13 43.23 -14.78
N GLY A 183 -31.36 43.40 -15.85
CA GLY A 183 -30.23 44.30 -15.86
C GLY A 183 -30.79 45.69 -15.60
N ASP A 184 -30.79 46.10 -14.33
CA ASP A 184 -31.06 47.47 -13.98
C ASP A 184 -29.97 48.30 -14.64
N ALA A 185 -30.37 49.37 -15.34
CA ALA A 185 -29.49 50.29 -16.02
C ALA A 185 -28.32 50.71 -15.10
N ALA A 186 -28.59 50.85 -13.80
CA ALA A 186 -27.62 51.17 -12.77
C ALA A 186 -26.47 50.16 -12.64
N GLY A 187 -26.72 48.85 -12.85
CA GLY A 187 -25.69 47.80 -12.82
C GLY A 187 -24.69 47.91 -13.97
N PHE A 188 -25.06 48.61 -15.04
CA PHE A 188 -24.20 48.92 -16.19
C PHE A 188 -23.67 50.37 -16.18
N GLY A 189 -23.88 51.12 -15.08
CA GLY A 189 -23.48 52.53 -14.97
C GLY A 189 -24.35 53.50 -15.78
N LEU A 190 -25.52 53.05 -16.24
CA LEU A 190 -26.47 53.86 -17.01
C LEU A 190 -27.57 54.42 -16.11
N ALA A 191 -28.10 55.58 -16.45
CA ALA A 191 -29.21 56.17 -15.70
C ALA A 191 -30.52 55.43 -16.03
N ALA A 192 -31.27 55.04 -15.01
CA ALA A 192 -32.61 54.48 -15.18
C ALA A 192 -33.55 55.57 -15.73
N ALA A 193 -34.28 55.27 -16.82
CA ALA A 193 -35.17 56.24 -17.45
C ALA A 193 -36.55 56.36 -16.74
N GLY A 194 -36.84 55.48 -15.76
CA GLY A 194 -38.09 55.48 -15.00
C GLY A 194 -39.34 55.14 -15.81
N HIS A 195 -39.17 54.57 -17.01
CA HIS A 195 -40.25 54.33 -17.97
C HIS A 195 -40.56 52.83 -18.14
N PRO A 196 -41.83 52.40 -18.26
CA PRO A 196 -42.22 50.98 -18.28
C PRO A 196 -41.58 50.15 -19.40
N LEU A 197 -41.24 50.78 -20.53
CA LEU A 197 -40.66 50.11 -21.71
C LEU A 197 -39.22 50.53 -22.01
N LEU A 198 -38.73 51.61 -21.38
CA LEU A 198 -37.42 52.19 -21.65
C LEU A 198 -36.66 52.16 -20.33
N GLY A 199 -35.74 51.20 -20.20
CA GLY A 199 -35.06 50.88 -18.95
C GLY A 199 -33.87 51.79 -18.66
N ALA A 200 -33.10 52.18 -19.68
CA ALA A 200 -31.92 53.02 -19.53
C ALA A 200 -31.95 54.24 -20.47
N SER A 201 -31.39 55.35 -20.02
CA SER A 201 -31.14 56.57 -20.79
C SER A 201 -29.66 56.92 -20.78
N VAL A 202 -29.13 57.29 -21.94
CA VAL A 202 -27.79 57.85 -22.10
C VAL A 202 -27.91 59.17 -22.85
N ALA A 203 -27.44 60.26 -22.24
CA ALA A 203 -27.26 61.53 -22.94
C ALA A 203 -26.03 61.44 -23.83
N LEU A 204 -26.14 61.85 -25.09
CA LEU A 204 -24.99 61.94 -25.98
C LEU A 204 -24.20 63.20 -25.63
N ALA A 205 -22.95 63.02 -25.21
CA ALA A 205 -22.04 64.16 -25.11
C ALA A 205 -21.96 64.80 -26.50
N ASP A 206 -22.21 66.12 -26.57
CA ASP A 206 -22.15 66.98 -27.76
C ASP A 206 -23.49 67.27 -28.47
N ARG A 207 -24.62 66.68 -28.04
CA ARG A 207 -25.96 67.01 -28.59
C ARG A 207 -27.05 66.98 -27.52
N ASP A 208 -28.13 67.73 -27.75
CA ASP A 208 -29.35 67.65 -26.95
C ASP A 208 -30.20 66.44 -27.38
N GLU A 209 -29.61 65.24 -27.30
CA GLU A 209 -30.18 63.97 -27.74
C GLU A 209 -29.96 62.86 -26.70
N HIS A 210 -30.97 62.01 -26.52
CA HIS A 210 -30.93 60.86 -25.61
C HIS A 210 -31.11 59.55 -26.38
N VAL A 211 -30.29 58.55 -26.06
CA VAL A 211 -30.50 57.17 -26.48
C VAL A 211 -31.19 56.41 -25.36
N LEU A 212 -32.34 55.82 -25.68
CA LEU A 212 -33.15 55.05 -24.76
C LEU A 212 -33.08 53.57 -25.13
N THR A 213 -32.80 52.70 -24.16
CA THR A 213 -32.77 51.25 -24.37
C THR A 213 -33.75 50.54 -23.47
N GLY A 214 -34.38 49.48 -23.97
CA GLY A 214 -35.37 48.69 -23.25
C GLY A 214 -35.39 47.26 -23.75
N ARG A 215 -35.88 46.33 -22.91
CA ARG A 215 -36.02 44.91 -23.26
C ARG A 215 -37.48 44.49 -23.17
N LEU A 216 -38.08 44.19 -24.32
CA LEU A 216 -39.40 43.59 -24.43
C LEU A 216 -39.26 42.06 -24.42
N SER A 217 -39.88 41.38 -23.47
CA SER A 217 -39.94 39.92 -23.45
C SER A 217 -41.26 39.46 -22.83
N ARG A 218 -41.74 38.28 -23.23
CA ARG A 218 -42.97 37.67 -22.67
C ARG A 218 -42.89 37.34 -21.17
N HIS A 219 -41.71 37.49 -20.57
CA HIS A 219 -41.48 37.27 -19.15
C HIS A 219 -41.50 38.57 -18.34
N SER A 220 -41.36 39.71 -19.02
CA SER A 220 -41.33 41.05 -18.40
C SER A 220 -42.55 41.91 -18.76
N HIS A 221 -43.27 41.58 -19.85
CA HIS A 221 -44.54 42.17 -20.30
C HIS A 221 -45.46 41.08 -20.84
#